data_AF-A0A4Q5YLJ7-F1
#
_entry.id   AF-A0A4Q5YLJ7-F1
#
_cell.length_a   1.000
_cell.length_b   1.000
_cell.length_c   1.000
_cell.angle_alpha   90.00
_cell.angle_beta   90.00
_cell.angle_gamma   90.00
#
_symmetry.space_group_name_H-M   'P 1'
#
loop_
_entity.id
_entity.type
_entity.pdbx_description
1 polymer ?
#
loop_
_entity_poly.entity_id
_entity_poly.type
_entity_poly.pdbx_seq_one_letter_code
_entity_poly.pdbx_strand_id
1 'polypeptide(L)'
;AVLFIAQLAMDYRYEFKKDVVIDLVCYRRRGHNETDEPSATQPLMYQVIRAQKTTRTLYAEKLVAAGLLTQATADDMTTNYRAALDRGEHVAHGLVSEPDRSLFVDWSPYIGHDWLTPANTGLDLKALQAAAYKMCEIPDGVVVQKQVEKIYEDRRKMAGGALALNWGMAETLAYATLLEQGYSVRMTGQDVGRGTFSHRHAVVHSQKDGKSFTPLQHMKANQPAFDLYDSYLSEEAVLAFEYGYATTAPGGLVIWEAQFGDFANGAQVVIDQFITSGEHKWGRLCGLTMLLPHGYEGQGPEHSSARLERFMQLCAEHNIQVCIPTTPAQVFHMLRRQAIRPMRRPLIVMSPKSLLRHKLATSTLEELSQGHFQNVIDDNGVEAD
;
A
#
# COMPACT_ATOMS: atom_id res chain seq x y z
N ALA A 1 -22.77 30.60 9.94
CA ALA A 1 -21.38 30.45 10.43
C ALA A 1 -20.80 29.09 10.01
N VAL A 2 -21.27 27.96 10.55
CA VAL A 2 -20.71 26.62 10.22
C VAL A 2 -20.75 26.31 8.72
N LEU A 3 -21.90 26.52 8.04
CA LEU A 3 -22.00 26.32 6.59
C LEU A 3 -21.02 27.23 5.81
N PHE A 4 -20.92 28.49 6.22
CA PHE A 4 -20.02 29.46 5.58
C PHE A 4 -18.55 29.06 5.71
N ILE A 5 -18.09 28.67 6.91
CA ILE A 5 -16.69 28.24 7.09
C ILE A 5 -16.40 26.93 6.35
N ALA A 6 -17.39 26.03 6.23
CA ALA A 6 -17.25 24.83 5.42
C ALA A 6 -17.06 25.16 3.93
N GLN A 7 -17.85 26.11 3.38
CA GLN A 7 -17.67 26.58 2.00
C GLN A 7 -16.29 27.23 1.81
N LEU A 8 -15.89 28.11 2.72
CA LEU A 8 -14.57 28.76 2.66
C LEU A 8 -13.41 27.76 2.73
N ALA A 9 -13.52 26.74 3.59
CA ALA A 9 -12.51 25.68 3.67
C ALA A 9 -12.42 24.89 2.36
N MET A 10 -13.57 24.58 1.74
CA MET A 10 -13.59 23.92 0.42
C MET A 10 -12.93 24.79 -0.66
N ASP A 11 -13.25 26.09 -0.70
CA ASP A 11 -12.64 27.04 -1.63
C ASP A 11 -11.12 27.10 -1.45
N TYR A 12 -10.64 27.20 -0.20
CA TYR A 12 -9.21 27.15 0.11
C TYR A 12 -8.56 25.87 -0.39
N ARG A 13 -9.16 24.71 -0.10
CA ARG A 13 -8.65 23.41 -0.55
C ARG A 13 -8.60 23.31 -2.07
N TYR A 14 -9.61 23.83 -2.77
CA TYR A 14 -9.65 23.79 -4.23
C TYR A 14 -8.67 24.77 -4.89
N GLU A 15 -8.51 25.97 -4.34
CA GLU A 15 -7.60 27.00 -4.84
C GLU A 15 -6.14 26.63 -4.59
N PHE A 16 -5.80 26.29 -3.34
CA PHE A 16 -4.40 26.15 -2.92
C PHE A 16 -3.90 24.71 -2.88
N LYS A 17 -4.79 23.71 -3.01
CA LYS A 17 -4.47 22.26 -2.96
C LYS A 17 -3.68 21.88 -1.69
N LYS A 18 -4.07 22.46 -0.55
CA LYS A 18 -3.47 22.23 0.76
C LYS A 18 -4.53 21.84 1.78
N ASP A 19 -4.09 21.18 2.83
CA ASP A 19 -4.92 20.82 3.96
C ASP A 19 -5.48 22.07 4.67
N VAL A 20 -6.69 21.95 5.19
CA VAL A 20 -7.40 22.99 5.92
C VAL A 20 -8.17 22.34 7.07
N VAL A 21 -8.20 23.01 8.22
CA VAL A 21 -8.83 22.49 9.44
C VAL A 21 -10.00 23.38 9.83
N ILE A 22 -11.13 22.76 10.15
CA ILE A 22 -12.28 23.44 10.78
C ILE A 22 -12.34 22.99 12.24
N ASP A 23 -11.99 23.87 13.17
CA ASP A 23 -12.24 23.65 14.59
C ASP A 23 -13.70 23.93 14.93
N LEU A 24 -14.52 22.87 14.93
CA LEU A 24 -15.94 22.95 15.25
C LEU A 24 -16.17 22.85 16.77
N VAL A 25 -16.00 23.98 17.45
CA VAL A 25 -16.23 24.08 18.89
C VAL A 25 -17.69 23.74 19.22
N CYS A 26 -17.89 22.64 19.94
CA CYS A 26 -19.20 22.13 20.34
C CYS A 26 -19.15 21.54 21.76
N TYR A 27 -20.16 20.75 22.14
CA TYR A 27 -20.22 20.09 23.44
C TYR A 27 -20.76 18.67 23.30
N ARG A 28 -20.36 17.78 24.22
CA ARG A 28 -20.90 16.42 24.32
C ARG A 28 -22.07 16.40 25.29
N ARG A 29 -23.28 16.09 24.81
CA ARG A 29 -24.51 16.16 25.63
C ARG A 29 -24.56 15.10 26.73
N ARG A 30 -23.97 13.93 26.49
CA ARG A 30 -23.90 12.76 27.40
C ARG A 30 -22.45 12.40 27.70
N GLY A 31 -22.22 11.32 28.46
CA GLY A 31 -20.89 10.76 28.72
C GLY A 31 -20.14 10.33 27.47
N HIS A 32 -18.96 9.71 27.64
CA HIS A 32 -18.16 9.27 26.48
C HIS A 32 -18.92 8.27 25.61
N ASN A 33 -19.71 7.43 26.26
CA ASN A 33 -20.83 6.71 25.68
C ASN A 33 -22.11 7.09 26.44
N GLU A 34 -23.27 6.65 25.96
CA GLU A 34 -24.58 7.03 26.50
C GLU A 34 -24.85 6.53 27.92
N THR A 35 -24.11 5.52 28.39
CA THR A 35 -24.25 4.90 29.72
C THR A 35 -23.24 5.43 30.75
N ASP A 36 -22.27 6.22 30.31
CA ASP A 36 -21.22 6.79 31.14
C ASP A 36 -21.72 8.04 31.90
N GLU A 37 -21.34 8.19 33.18
CA GLU A 37 -21.71 9.34 34.02
C GLU A 37 -20.57 10.36 34.05
N PRO A 38 -20.63 11.42 33.21
CA PRO A 38 -19.51 12.34 33.04
C PRO A 38 -19.33 13.30 34.22
N SER A 39 -20.38 13.52 35.03
CA SER A 39 -20.30 14.46 36.15
C SER A 39 -19.33 13.99 37.23
N ALA A 40 -18.94 12.71 37.23
CA ALA A 40 -17.92 12.17 38.11
C ALA A 40 -16.55 12.83 37.90
N THR A 41 -16.26 13.32 36.69
CA THR A 41 -14.96 13.92 36.34
C THR A 41 -15.06 15.32 35.71
N GLN A 42 -16.23 15.72 35.17
CA GLN A 42 -16.47 17.06 34.61
C GLN A 42 -17.74 17.73 35.17
N PRO A 43 -17.93 17.86 36.49
CA PRO A 43 -19.20 18.31 37.08
C PRO A 43 -19.63 19.71 36.65
N LEU A 44 -18.73 20.71 36.67
CA LEU A 44 -19.06 22.09 36.33
C LEU A 44 -19.43 22.25 34.85
N MET A 45 -18.73 21.53 33.96
CA MET A 45 -19.03 21.54 32.53
C MET A 45 -20.44 20.97 32.27
N TYR A 46 -20.79 19.85 32.90
CA TYR A 46 -22.10 19.24 32.71
C TYR A 46 -23.23 19.99 33.40
N GLN A 47 -22.96 20.75 34.47
CA GLN A 47 -23.94 21.71 35.01
C GLN A 47 -24.33 22.75 33.95
N VAL A 48 -23.34 23.35 33.27
CA VAL A 48 -23.60 24.31 32.18
C VAL A 48 -24.33 23.64 31.01
N ILE A 49 -23.86 22.49 30.55
CA ILE A 49 -24.48 21.77 29.41
C ILE A 49 -25.93 21.40 29.71
N ARG A 50 -26.24 20.91 30.92
CA ARG A 50 -27.61 20.55 31.33
C ARG A 50 -28.56 21.75 31.32
N ALA A 51 -28.06 22.94 31.65
CA ALA A 51 -28.85 24.18 31.62
C ALA A 51 -29.08 24.74 30.20
N GLN A 52 -28.29 24.33 29.20
CA GLN A 52 -28.39 24.85 27.84
C GLN A 52 -29.43 24.13 26.96
N LYS A 53 -30.26 24.91 26.27
CA LYS A 53 -31.10 24.43 25.15
C LYS A 53 -30.23 23.82 24.05
N THR A 54 -30.79 22.86 23.30
CA THR A 54 -30.08 22.23 22.17
C THR A 54 -29.82 23.23 21.04
N THR A 55 -28.78 23.00 20.25
CA THR A 55 -28.44 23.83 19.08
C THR A 55 -29.58 23.90 18.07
N ARG A 56 -30.29 22.78 17.82
CA ARG A 56 -31.49 22.73 16.98
C ARG A 56 -32.58 23.68 17.51
N THR A 57 -32.88 23.61 18.81
CA THR A 57 -33.90 24.48 19.42
C THR A 57 -33.51 25.95 19.31
N LEU A 58 -32.26 26.31 19.65
CA LEU A 58 -31.79 27.69 19.55
C LEU A 58 -31.86 28.24 18.12
N TYR A 59 -31.51 27.43 17.12
CA TYR A 59 -31.55 27.86 15.72
C TYR A 59 -32.99 28.00 15.20
N ALA A 60 -33.87 27.06 15.55
CA ALA A 60 -35.30 27.16 15.22
C ALA A 60 -35.93 28.42 15.84
N GLU A 61 -35.71 28.67 17.14
CA GLU A 61 -36.19 29.88 17.83
C GLU A 61 -35.71 31.16 17.14
N LYS A 62 -34.44 31.19 16.69
CA LYS A 62 -33.87 32.32 15.95
C LYS A 62 -34.57 32.54 14.60
N LEU A 63 -34.84 31.48 13.84
CA LEU A 63 -35.53 31.57 12.54
C LEU A 63 -36.99 32.00 12.70
N VAL A 64 -37.67 31.51 13.75
CA VAL A 64 -39.03 31.93 14.09
C VAL A 64 -39.07 33.41 14.47
N ALA A 65 -38.14 33.87 15.32
CA ALA A 65 -38.02 35.28 15.69
C ALA A 65 -37.71 36.18 14.47
N ALA A 66 -37.02 35.66 13.47
CA ALA A 66 -36.75 36.34 12.21
C ALA A 66 -37.91 36.27 11.19
N GLY A 67 -39.01 35.57 11.50
CA GLY A 67 -40.15 35.40 10.60
C GLY A 67 -39.88 34.50 9.39
N LEU A 68 -38.78 33.73 9.39
CA LEU A 68 -38.38 32.85 8.28
C LEU A 68 -38.99 31.45 8.37
N LEU A 69 -39.52 31.10 9.55
CA LEU A 69 -40.10 29.80 9.86
C LEU A 69 -41.21 30.00 10.90
N THR A 70 -42.24 29.14 10.92
CA THR A 70 -43.22 29.13 12.02
C THR A 70 -42.85 28.07 13.06
N GLN A 71 -43.28 28.26 14.31
CA GLN A 71 -43.05 27.26 15.37
C GLN A 71 -43.69 25.90 15.00
N ALA A 72 -44.90 25.90 14.45
CA ALA A 72 -45.59 24.69 14.00
C ALA A 72 -44.77 23.93 12.95
N THR A 73 -44.23 24.64 11.94
CA THR A 73 -43.37 24.02 10.93
C THR A 73 -42.10 23.39 11.54
N ALA A 74 -41.47 24.05 12.52
CA ALA A 74 -40.27 23.52 13.18
C ALA A 74 -40.56 22.25 14.00
N ASP A 75 -41.74 22.17 14.61
CA ASP A 75 -42.18 21.01 15.38
C ASP A 75 -42.59 19.86 14.46
N ASP A 76 -43.30 20.15 13.38
CA ASP A 76 -43.66 19.19 12.33
C ASP A 76 -42.42 18.53 11.72
N MET A 77 -41.35 19.28 11.44
CA MET A 77 -40.08 18.70 10.97
C MET A 77 -39.54 17.63 11.93
N THR A 78 -39.65 17.85 13.23
CA THR A 78 -39.17 16.90 14.25
C THR A 78 -40.06 15.66 14.31
N THR A 79 -41.38 15.87 14.30
CA THR A 79 -42.36 14.79 14.29
C THR A 79 -42.24 13.92 13.05
N ASN A 80 -42.12 14.53 11.88
CA ASN A 80 -42.01 13.84 10.60
C ASN A 80 -40.71 13.03 10.51
N TYR A 81 -39.58 13.58 10.98
CA TYR A 81 -38.31 12.86 11.00
C TYR A 81 -38.38 11.63 11.91
N ARG A 82 -38.97 11.75 13.11
CA ARG A 82 -39.18 10.60 14.00
C ARG A 82 -40.11 9.57 13.38
N ALA A 83 -41.23 10.01 12.82
CA ALA A 83 -42.19 9.10 12.20
C ALA A 83 -41.59 8.38 10.99
N ALA A 84 -40.70 9.01 10.23
CA ALA A 84 -39.95 8.37 9.15
C ALA A 84 -38.99 7.29 9.68
N LEU A 85 -38.28 7.55 10.78
CA LEU A 85 -37.45 6.54 11.45
C LEU A 85 -38.30 5.37 11.97
N ASP A 86 -39.45 5.65 12.58
CA ASP A 86 -40.37 4.61 13.10
C ASP A 86 -40.93 3.73 11.98
N ARG A 87 -41.09 4.30 10.77
CA ARG A 87 -41.49 3.57 9.56
C ARG A 87 -40.33 2.87 8.84
N GLY A 88 -39.08 3.07 9.26
CA GLY A 88 -37.90 2.53 8.60
C GLY A 88 -37.59 3.19 7.25
N GLU A 89 -38.07 4.41 7.02
CA GLU A 89 -37.83 5.15 5.77
C GLU A 89 -36.42 5.74 5.71
N HIS A 90 -35.92 5.93 4.49
CA HIS A 90 -34.69 6.68 4.27
C HIS A 90 -34.90 8.17 4.52
N VAL A 91 -34.26 8.69 5.57
CA VAL A 91 -34.36 10.11 5.98
C VAL A 91 -33.30 11.02 5.34
N ALA A 92 -32.40 10.45 4.52
CA ALA A 92 -31.42 11.20 3.74
C ALA A 92 -31.97 11.49 2.33
N HIS A 93 -32.64 12.63 2.19
CA HIS A 93 -33.20 13.13 0.93
C HIS A 93 -32.06 13.60 0.01
N GLY A 94 -31.48 12.67 -0.76
CA GLY A 94 -30.30 12.93 -1.60
C GLY A 94 -29.34 11.74 -1.72
N LEU A 95 -29.68 10.58 -1.14
CA LEU A 95 -29.02 9.33 -1.49
C LEU A 95 -29.08 9.14 -3.00
N VAL A 96 -27.92 9.15 -3.64
CA VAL A 96 -27.78 8.79 -5.05
C VAL A 96 -28.29 7.36 -5.18
N SER A 97 -29.47 7.18 -5.80
CA SER A 97 -30.12 5.87 -5.92
C SER A 97 -29.32 4.92 -6.80
N GLU A 98 -28.50 5.47 -7.70
CA GLU A 98 -27.56 4.74 -8.54
C GLU A 98 -26.13 5.26 -8.32
N PRO A 99 -25.27 4.53 -7.59
CA PRO A 99 -23.89 4.96 -7.38
C PRO A 99 -23.14 5.04 -8.73
N ASP A 100 -22.37 6.10 -8.93
CA ASP A 100 -21.46 6.19 -10.08
C ASP A 100 -20.37 5.12 -9.96
N ARG A 101 -20.57 4.01 -10.67
CA ARG A 101 -19.68 2.84 -10.64
C ARG A 101 -18.26 3.18 -11.13
N SER A 102 -18.05 4.27 -11.86
CA SER A 102 -16.73 4.66 -12.34
C SER A 102 -15.79 5.12 -11.21
N LEU A 103 -16.35 5.52 -10.07
CA LEU A 103 -15.60 5.91 -8.87
C LEU A 103 -15.23 4.72 -7.98
N PHE A 104 -15.79 3.55 -8.26
CA PHE A 104 -15.54 2.33 -7.50
C PHE A 104 -14.57 1.42 -8.24
N VAL A 105 -13.75 0.75 -7.44
CA VAL A 105 -12.80 -0.23 -7.93
C VAL A 105 -13.55 -1.53 -8.18
N ASP A 106 -13.45 -2.07 -9.38
CA ASP A 106 -14.04 -3.36 -9.70
C ASP A 106 -13.17 -4.50 -9.14
N TRP A 107 -13.66 -5.08 -8.04
CA TRP A 107 -13.04 -6.22 -7.37
C TRP A 107 -13.54 -7.56 -7.90
N SER A 108 -14.56 -7.59 -8.76
CA SER A 108 -15.18 -8.82 -9.28
C SER A 108 -14.16 -9.81 -9.86
N PRO A 109 -13.12 -9.38 -10.60
CA PRO A 109 -12.10 -10.30 -11.12
C PRO A 109 -11.27 -11.03 -10.05
N TYR A 110 -11.25 -10.53 -8.81
CA TYR A 110 -10.40 -10.99 -7.70
C TYR A 110 -11.17 -11.72 -6.59
N ILE A 111 -12.49 -11.85 -6.71
CA ILE A 111 -13.35 -12.51 -5.72
C ILE A 111 -13.55 -13.98 -6.10
N GLY A 112 -13.62 -14.86 -5.10
CA GLY A 112 -13.93 -16.29 -5.29
C GLY A 112 -12.73 -17.15 -5.69
N HIS A 113 -11.52 -16.61 -5.68
CA HIS A 113 -10.29 -17.35 -5.94
C HIS A 113 -9.71 -17.91 -4.64
N ASP A 114 -9.27 -19.17 -4.69
CA ASP A 114 -8.60 -19.83 -3.58
C ASP A 114 -7.11 -19.43 -3.49
N TRP A 115 -6.52 -19.65 -2.32
CA TRP A 115 -5.10 -19.48 -2.06
C TRP A 115 -4.18 -20.24 -3.04
N LEU A 116 -4.61 -21.45 -3.43
CA LEU A 116 -3.87 -22.32 -4.34
C LEU A 116 -4.06 -21.97 -5.82
N THR A 117 -4.82 -20.91 -6.13
CA THR A 117 -5.05 -20.47 -7.51
C THR A 117 -3.71 -20.29 -8.22
N PRO A 118 -3.47 -21.01 -9.33
CA PRO A 118 -2.19 -20.93 -10.03
C PRO A 118 -2.03 -19.55 -10.70
N ALA A 119 -0.79 -19.13 -10.89
CA ALA A 119 -0.45 -17.97 -11.69
C ALA A 119 0.72 -18.33 -12.60
N ASN A 120 0.58 -18.08 -13.90
CA ASN A 120 1.69 -18.24 -14.83
C ASN A 120 2.66 -17.05 -14.67
N THR A 121 3.72 -17.28 -13.92
CA THR A 121 4.74 -16.26 -13.63
C THR A 121 5.94 -16.33 -14.57
N GLY A 122 6.09 -17.41 -15.33
CA GLY A 122 7.13 -17.54 -16.35
C GLY A 122 6.79 -16.78 -17.63
N LEU A 123 7.78 -16.58 -18.49
CA LEU A 123 7.65 -15.91 -19.80
C LEU A 123 8.60 -16.56 -20.80
N ASP A 124 8.32 -16.36 -22.09
CA ASP A 124 9.26 -16.68 -23.16
C ASP A 124 10.65 -16.08 -22.90
N LEU A 125 11.69 -16.88 -23.11
CA LEU A 125 13.08 -16.51 -22.81
C LEU A 125 13.54 -15.28 -23.60
N LYS A 126 13.13 -15.13 -24.88
CA LYS A 126 13.51 -13.96 -25.68
C LYS A 126 12.83 -12.71 -25.17
N ALA A 127 11.55 -12.80 -24.78
CA ALA A 127 10.84 -11.69 -24.16
C ALA A 127 11.47 -11.28 -22.82
N LEU A 128 11.88 -12.26 -22.00
CA LEU A 128 12.59 -12.03 -20.74
C LEU A 128 13.92 -11.29 -20.98
N GLN A 129 14.71 -11.75 -21.95
CA GLN A 129 15.99 -11.11 -22.32
C GLN A 129 15.78 -9.70 -22.89
N ALA A 130 14.77 -9.49 -23.74
CA ALA A 130 14.45 -8.18 -24.28
C ALA A 130 14.10 -7.18 -23.15
N ALA A 131 13.25 -7.58 -22.21
CA ALA A 131 12.93 -6.76 -21.04
C ALA A 131 14.18 -6.49 -20.16
N ALA A 132 15.04 -7.50 -19.98
CA ALA A 132 16.27 -7.39 -19.22
C ALA A 132 17.27 -6.39 -19.81
N TYR A 133 17.43 -6.38 -21.14
CA TYR A 133 18.23 -5.35 -21.83
C TYR A 133 17.58 -3.98 -21.74
N LYS A 134 16.27 -3.91 -21.99
CA LYS A 134 15.51 -2.65 -22.01
C LYS A 134 15.57 -1.91 -20.68
N MET A 135 15.41 -2.60 -19.55
CA MET A 135 15.50 -2.00 -18.22
C MET A 135 16.92 -1.52 -17.86
N CYS A 136 17.94 -1.90 -18.65
CA CYS A 136 19.32 -1.48 -18.48
C CYS A 136 19.73 -0.33 -19.43
N GLU A 137 18.81 0.17 -20.26
CA GLU A 137 19.05 1.29 -21.16
C GLU A 137 19.10 2.60 -20.37
N ILE A 138 20.20 3.32 -20.51
CA ILE A 138 20.39 4.66 -19.98
C ILE A 138 20.71 5.56 -21.18
N PRO A 139 19.95 6.64 -21.41
CA PRO A 139 20.11 7.47 -22.60
C PRO A 139 21.43 8.25 -22.56
N ASP A 140 21.91 8.60 -23.75
CA ASP A 140 23.07 9.47 -23.91
C ASP A 140 22.88 10.78 -23.15
N GLY A 141 23.92 11.21 -22.44
CA GLY A 141 23.92 12.44 -21.65
C GLY A 141 23.65 12.26 -20.16
N VAL A 142 23.15 11.10 -19.71
CA VAL A 142 23.12 10.74 -18.28
C VAL A 142 24.50 10.23 -17.88
N VAL A 143 25.25 11.05 -17.14
CA VAL A 143 26.59 10.66 -16.66
C VAL A 143 26.44 9.79 -15.43
N VAL A 144 26.60 8.48 -15.59
CA VAL A 144 26.41 7.50 -14.51
C VAL A 144 27.65 7.45 -13.63
N GLN A 145 27.43 7.27 -12.33
CA GLN A 145 28.51 7.06 -11.37
C GLN A 145 29.18 5.68 -11.61
N LYS A 146 30.51 5.59 -11.53
CA LYS A 146 31.30 4.40 -11.92
C LYS A 146 30.84 3.06 -11.30
N GLN A 147 30.49 3.02 -10.01
CA GLN A 147 30.00 1.78 -9.39
C GLN A 147 28.58 1.43 -9.85
N VAL A 148 27.74 2.43 -10.14
CA VAL A 148 26.40 2.20 -10.71
C VAL A 148 26.50 1.71 -12.15
N GLU A 149 27.41 2.27 -12.95
CA GLU A 149 27.69 1.81 -14.31
C GLU A 149 28.10 0.33 -14.32
N LYS A 150 28.99 -0.06 -13.40
CA LYS A 150 29.41 -1.47 -13.22
C LYS A 150 28.23 -2.40 -12.92
N ILE A 151 27.26 -1.97 -12.11
CA ILE A 151 26.05 -2.74 -11.82
C ILE A 151 25.22 -2.94 -13.10
N TYR A 152 25.02 -1.90 -13.90
CA TYR A 152 24.29 -1.98 -15.17
C TYR A 152 25.03 -2.83 -16.22
N GLU A 153 26.36 -2.75 -16.28
CA GLU A 153 27.17 -3.64 -17.13
C GLU A 153 27.00 -5.12 -16.76
N ASP A 154 27.04 -5.43 -15.46
CA ASP A 154 26.85 -6.80 -15.01
C ASP A 154 25.42 -7.28 -15.27
N ARG A 155 24.40 -6.43 -15.10
CA ARG A 155 23.02 -6.74 -15.50
C ARG A 155 22.89 -7.01 -17.00
N ARG A 156 23.58 -6.27 -17.86
CA ARG A 156 23.62 -6.56 -19.32
C ARG A 156 24.27 -7.90 -19.63
N LYS A 157 25.30 -8.29 -18.89
CA LYS A 157 25.90 -9.64 -19.00
C LYS A 157 24.95 -10.72 -18.50
N MET A 158 24.21 -10.46 -17.42
CA MET A 158 23.16 -11.37 -16.92
C MET A 158 22.02 -11.52 -17.94
N ALA A 159 21.59 -10.43 -18.57
CA ALA A 159 20.59 -10.45 -19.64
C ALA A 159 21.03 -11.32 -20.83
N GLY A 160 22.34 -11.35 -21.13
CA GLY A 160 22.91 -12.20 -22.17
C GLY A 160 23.27 -13.63 -21.73
N GLY A 161 23.02 -14.00 -20.48
CA GLY A 161 23.39 -15.32 -19.92
C GLY A 161 24.89 -15.50 -19.64
N ALA A 162 25.71 -14.46 -19.79
CA ALA A 162 27.15 -14.50 -19.51
C ALA A 162 27.48 -14.45 -18.01
N LEU A 163 26.53 -14.03 -17.17
CA LEU A 163 26.59 -14.08 -15.71
C LEU A 163 25.27 -14.61 -15.17
N ALA A 164 25.32 -15.35 -14.06
CA ALA A 164 24.10 -15.74 -13.34
C ALA A 164 23.42 -14.51 -12.73
N LEU A 165 22.09 -14.52 -12.66
CA LEU A 165 21.29 -13.43 -12.11
C LEU A 165 21.49 -13.38 -10.60
N ASN A 166 21.72 -12.16 -10.09
CA ASN A 166 21.64 -11.88 -8.66
C ASN A 166 20.24 -11.37 -8.27
N TRP A 167 20.04 -11.14 -6.98
CA TRP A 167 18.75 -10.67 -6.45
C TRP A 167 18.29 -9.36 -7.10
N GLY A 168 19.17 -8.35 -7.15
CA GLY A 168 18.84 -7.04 -7.69
C GLY A 168 18.43 -7.08 -9.16
N MET A 169 19.00 -8.00 -9.96
CA MET A 169 18.61 -8.24 -11.34
C MET A 169 17.23 -8.89 -11.45
N ALA A 170 17.00 -9.99 -10.71
CA ALA A 170 15.74 -10.72 -10.78
C ALA A 170 14.56 -9.91 -10.25
N GLU A 171 14.78 -9.13 -9.19
CA GLU A 171 13.82 -8.18 -8.63
C GLU A 171 13.41 -7.12 -9.67
N THR A 172 14.37 -6.41 -10.29
CA THR A 172 14.01 -5.37 -11.27
C THR A 172 13.42 -5.95 -12.54
N LEU A 173 13.82 -7.17 -12.92
CA LEU A 173 13.24 -7.88 -14.06
C LEU A 173 11.79 -8.31 -13.80
N ALA A 174 11.42 -8.62 -12.55
CA ALA A 174 10.03 -8.84 -12.18
C ALA A 174 9.18 -7.59 -12.45
N TYR A 175 9.68 -6.41 -12.07
CA TYR A 175 8.99 -5.14 -12.33
C TYR A 175 8.89 -4.85 -13.82
N ALA A 176 10.01 -4.95 -14.55
CA ALA A 176 10.06 -4.72 -15.99
C ALA A 176 9.04 -5.57 -16.75
N THR A 177 8.97 -6.87 -16.42
CA THR A 177 8.09 -7.82 -17.11
C THR A 177 6.62 -7.66 -16.73
N LEU A 178 6.31 -7.18 -15.52
CA LEU A 178 4.95 -6.79 -15.13
C LEU A 178 4.47 -5.58 -15.94
N LEU A 179 5.31 -4.56 -16.10
CA LEU A 179 5.00 -3.37 -16.91
C LEU A 179 4.77 -3.74 -18.39
N GLU A 180 5.62 -4.61 -18.94
CA GLU A 180 5.44 -5.16 -20.30
C GLU A 180 4.10 -5.91 -20.45
N GLN A 181 3.61 -6.56 -19.40
CA GLN A 181 2.34 -7.28 -19.39
C GLN A 181 1.13 -6.44 -19.00
N GLY A 182 1.30 -5.14 -18.73
CA GLY A 182 0.19 -4.23 -18.44
C GLY A 182 -0.15 -4.05 -16.95
N TYR A 183 0.66 -4.58 -16.04
CA TYR A 183 0.52 -4.36 -14.61
C TYR A 183 1.31 -3.13 -14.16
N SER A 184 0.69 -2.22 -13.40
CA SER A 184 1.41 -1.11 -12.76
C SER A 184 2.29 -1.62 -11.62
N VAL A 185 3.32 -0.87 -11.29
CA VAL A 185 4.19 -1.14 -10.14
C VAL A 185 4.35 0.13 -9.34
N ARG A 186 4.03 0.07 -8.05
CA ARG A 186 4.26 1.12 -7.07
C ARG A 186 5.18 0.61 -5.98
N MET A 187 6.25 1.34 -5.68
CA MET A 187 7.17 1.04 -4.58
C MET A 187 7.41 2.29 -3.75
N THR A 188 7.26 2.19 -2.44
CA THR A 188 7.51 3.30 -1.51
C THR A 188 8.24 2.80 -0.28
N GLY A 189 9.19 3.59 0.20
CA GLY A 189 9.98 3.29 1.40
C GLY A 189 11.21 4.17 1.46
N GLN A 190 11.98 4.06 2.52
CA GLN A 190 13.17 4.89 2.70
C GLN A 190 14.30 4.42 1.78
N ASP A 191 14.81 5.32 0.93
CA ASP A 191 15.92 5.07 -0.01
C ASP A 191 15.70 3.93 -1.02
N VAL A 192 14.43 3.59 -1.34
CA VAL A 192 14.08 2.48 -2.22
C VAL A 192 14.60 2.64 -3.64
N GLY A 193 14.83 3.86 -4.13
CA GLY A 193 15.33 4.12 -5.49
C GLY A 193 16.72 3.55 -5.73
N ARG A 194 17.61 3.75 -4.76
CA ARG A 194 18.94 3.10 -4.71
C ARG A 194 18.85 1.69 -4.13
N GLY A 195 17.95 1.50 -3.18
CA GLY A 195 17.95 0.41 -2.21
C GLY A 195 18.91 0.72 -1.06
N THR A 196 18.50 0.40 0.18
CA THR A 196 19.31 0.56 1.39
C THR A 196 20.69 -0.07 1.22
N PHE A 197 20.74 -1.27 0.64
CA PHE A 197 21.96 -2.04 0.41
C PHE A 197 22.62 -1.78 -0.96
N SER A 198 22.21 -0.70 -1.65
CA SER A 198 22.75 -0.29 -2.95
C SER A 198 22.71 -1.41 -4.00
N HIS A 199 21.64 -2.23 -3.98
CA HIS A 199 21.46 -3.37 -4.88
C HIS A 199 20.51 -3.07 -6.04
N ARG A 200 19.63 -2.08 -5.88
CA ARG A 200 18.50 -1.83 -6.80
C ARG A 200 18.84 -0.84 -7.90
N HIS A 201 19.28 0.38 -7.56
CA HIS A 201 19.56 1.44 -8.53
C HIS A 201 18.50 1.56 -9.64
N ALA A 202 17.22 1.50 -9.25
CA ALA A 202 16.09 1.71 -10.16
C ALA A 202 16.03 3.17 -10.62
N VAL A 203 16.50 4.10 -9.77
CA VAL A 203 16.71 5.51 -10.10
C VAL A 203 18.20 5.76 -10.26
N VAL A 204 18.58 6.31 -11.41
CA VAL A 204 19.96 6.68 -11.76
C VAL A 204 20.10 8.19 -11.69
N HIS A 205 21.04 8.68 -10.89
CA HIS A 205 21.32 10.12 -10.77
C HIS A 205 22.52 10.50 -11.63
N SER A 206 22.30 11.42 -12.58
CA SER A 206 23.34 12.00 -13.42
C SER A 206 24.33 12.79 -12.58
N GLN A 207 25.62 12.42 -12.66
CA GLN A 207 26.72 13.12 -11.97
C GLN A 207 26.99 14.51 -12.58
N LYS A 208 26.48 14.79 -13.78
CA LYS A 208 26.68 16.05 -14.48
C LYS A 208 25.77 17.17 -13.95
N ASP A 209 24.51 16.86 -13.66
CA ASP A 209 23.46 17.85 -13.39
C ASP A 209 22.49 17.46 -12.28
N GLY A 210 22.68 16.31 -11.62
CA GLY A 210 21.86 15.85 -10.50
C GLY A 210 20.47 15.32 -10.87
N LYS A 211 20.09 15.42 -12.15
CA LYS A 211 18.80 14.90 -12.62
C LYS A 211 18.74 13.38 -12.50
N SER A 212 17.57 12.87 -12.14
CA SER A 212 17.30 11.44 -12.09
C SER A 212 16.75 10.93 -13.41
N PHE A 213 17.07 9.68 -13.73
CA PHE A 213 16.48 8.90 -14.81
C PHE A 213 16.10 7.52 -14.28
N THR A 214 14.90 7.05 -14.60
CA THR A 214 14.37 5.78 -14.11
C THR A 214 14.05 4.88 -15.31
N PRO A 215 14.93 3.93 -15.68
CA PRO A 215 14.74 3.11 -16.89
C PRO A 215 13.40 2.36 -16.94
N LEU A 216 12.89 1.92 -15.79
CA LEU A 216 11.61 1.22 -15.67
C LEU A 216 10.39 2.08 -16.06
N GLN A 217 10.53 3.41 -16.15
CA GLN A 217 9.48 4.30 -16.68
C GLN A 217 9.47 4.38 -18.23
N HIS A 218 10.41 3.69 -18.89
CA HIS A 218 10.65 3.79 -20.34
C HIS A 218 10.79 2.42 -21.02
N MET A 219 10.11 1.40 -20.52
CA MET A 219 10.07 0.03 -21.05
C MET A 219 9.38 -0.06 -22.41
N LYS A 220 8.16 0.50 -22.53
CA LYS A 220 7.40 0.52 -23.80
C LYS A 220 6.51 1.75 -23.93
N ALA A 221 6.08 2.03 -25.17
CA ALA A 221 5.06 3.03 -25.42
C ALA A 221 3.75 2.66 -24.72
N ASN A 222 3.08 3.64 -24.11
CA ASN A 222 1.83 3.44 -23.36
C ASN A 222 1.94 2.37 -22.24
N GLN A 223 3.10 2.24 -21.61
CA GLN A 223 3.25 1.35 -20.44
C GLN A 223 2.37 1.82 -19.26
N PRO A 224 1.99 0.89 -18.36
CA PRO A 224 1.45 1.24 -17.06
C PRO A 224 2.43 2.09 -16.23
N ALA A 225 1.90 2.76 -15.22
CA ALA A 225 2.71 3.55 -14.28
C ALA A 225 3.74 2.68 -13.56
N PHE A 226 4.98 3.16 -13.54
CA PHE A 226 6.02 2.73 -12.61
C PHE A 226 6.30 3.89 -11.66
N ASP A 227 5.77 3.77 -10.45
CA ASP A 227 5.81 4.78 -9.41
C ASP A 227 6.77 4.33 -8.31
N LEU A 228 7.89 5.04 -8.16
CA LEU A 228 8.86 4.75 -7.11
C LEU A 228 9.15 6.02 -6.32
N TYR A 229 8.96 5.94 -5.01
CA TYR A 229 9.12 7.08 -4.11
C TYR A 229 10.03 6.74 -2.93
N ASP A 230 11.11 7.49 -2.79
CA ASP A 230 11.84 7.56 -1.53
C ASP A 230 10.94 8.31 -0.52
N SER A 231 10.46 7.60 0.49
CA SER A 231 9.48 8.12 1.44
C SER A 231 10.13 9.07 2.45
N TYR A 232 9.28 9.82 3.17
CA TYR A 232 9.70 10.41 4.44
C TYR A 232 10.15 9.33 5.43
N LEU A 233 10.89 9.75 6.45
CA LEU A 233 11.33 8.90 7.55
C LEU A 233 10.17 8.60 8.52
N SER A 234 9.19 7.84 8.03
CA SER A 234 7.99 7.43 8.76
C SER A 234 7.53 6.07 8.27
N GLU A 235 7.32 5.13 9.19
CA GLU A 235 6.80 3.80 8.89
C GLU A 235 5.27 3.78 8.98
N GLU A 236 4.71 4.30 10.07
CA GLU A 236 3.27 4.20 10.37
C GLU A 236 2.40 4.84 9.29
N ALA A 237 2.61 6.13 9.01
CA ALA A 237 1.79 6.88 8.06
C ALA A 237 2.02 6.40 6.61
N VAL A 238 3.26 6.04 6.26
CA VAL A 238 3.61 5.58 4.91
C VAL A 238 3.02 4.20 4.66
N LEU A 239 3.16 3.25 5.59
CA LEU A 239 2.55 1.92 5.43
C LEU A 239 1.01 2.01 5.39
N ALA A 240 0.41 2.89 6.21
CA ALA A 240 -1.03 3.15 6.15
C ALA A 240 -1.47 3.71 4.80
N PHE A 241 -0.68 4.62 4.21
CA PHE A 241 -0.92 5.15 2.88
C PHE A 241 -0.87 4.05 1.81
N GLU A 242 0.17 3.21 1.84
CA GLU A 242 0.33 2.10 0.88
C GLU A 242 -0.76 1.04 1.03
N TYR A 243 -1.25 0.76 2.25
CA TYR A 243 -2.44 -0.06 2.46
C TYR A 243 -3.67 0.57 1.79
N GLY A 244 -3.91 1.87 2.01
CA GLY A 244 -5.00 2.60 1.37
C GLY A 244 -4.92 2.50 -0.16
N TYR A 245 -3.75 2.72 -0.74
CA TYR A 245 -3.51 2.59 -2.18
C TYR A 245 -3.76 1.16 -2.69
N ALA A 246 -3.23 0.14 -2.01
CA ALA A 246 -3.40 -1.26 -2.42
C ALA A 246 -4.86 -1.74 -2.36
N THR A 247 -5.68 -1.14 -1.48
CA THR A 247 -7.14 -1.40 -1.40
C THR A 247 -7.96 -0.63 -2.44
N THR A 248 -7.32 0.19 -3.28
CA THR A 248 -7.99 0.92 -4.37
C THR A 248 -7.36 0.70 -5.75
N ALA A 249 -6.21 0.04 -5.83
CA ALA A 249 -5.51 -0.23 -7.10
C ALA A 249 -5.14 -1.72 -7.26
N PRO A 250 -6.11 -2.61 -7.54
CA PRO A 250 -5.85 -4.04 -7.62
C PRO A 250 -5.11 -4.47 -8.89
N GLY A 251 -5.01 -3.62 -9.92
CA GLY A 251 -4.45 -3.99 -11.24
C GLY A 251 -2.92 -4.12 -11.31
N GLY A 252 -2.20 -4.04 -10.20
CA GLY A 252 -0.74 -4.00 -10.21
C GLY A 252 -0.08 -4.54 -8.95
N LEU A 253 1.21 -4.24 -8.81
CA LEU A 253 2.05 -4.57 -7.66
C LEU A 253 2.26 -3.32 -6.80
N VAL A 254 1.87 -3.37 -5.53
CA VAL A 254 2.11 -2.29 -4.56
C VAL A 254 3.06 -2.82 -3.49
N ILE A 255 4.17 -2.12 -3.28
CA ILE A 255 5.26 -2.52 -2.39
C ILE A 255 5.54 -1.40 -1.39
N TRP A 256 5.58 -1.77 -0.12
CA TRP A 256 6.26 -1.00 0.91
C TRP A 256 7.54 -1.74 1.32
N GLU A 257 8.68 -1.04 1.35
CA GLU A 257 9.95 -1.61 1.82
C GLU A 257 10.43 -0.86 3.08
N ALA A 258 10.63 -1.62 4.15
CA ALA A 258 11.31 -1.12 5.34
C ALA A 258 12.82 -1.02 5.08
N GLN A 259 13.49 -0.03 5.66
CA GLN A 259 14.95 0.10 5.52
C GLN A 259 15.68 -1.12 6.12
N PHE A 260 15.23 -1.56 7.30
CA PHE A 260 15.47 -2.89 7.87
C PHE A 260 14.13 -3.41 8.40
N GLY A 261 13.91 -4.73 8.33
CA GLY A 261 12.63 -5.31 8.73
C GLY A 261 12.28 -5.06 10.20
N ASP A 262 13.29 -4.87 11.03
CA ASP A 262 13.17 -4.54 12.46
C ASP A 262 12.30 -3.30 12.72
N PHE A 263 12.29 -2.33 11.80
CA PHE A 263 11.59 -1.04 11.95
C PHE A 263 10.09 -1.09 11.62
N ALA A 264 9.60 -2.20 11.06
CA ALA A 264 8.17 -2.35 10.75
C ALA A 264 7.27 -2.28 12.01
N ASN A 265 7.84 -2.47 13.20
CA ASN A 265 7.14 -2.29 14.47
C ASN A 265 6.65 -0.85 14.72
N GLY A 266 7.24 0.16 14.08
CA GLY A 266 6.75 1.54 14.10
C GLY A 266 5.35 1.66 13.48
N ALA A 267 4.98 0.73 12.59
CA ALA A 267 3.69 0.67 11.93
C ALA A 267 2.79 -0.48 12.44
N GLN A 268 3.01 -0.96 13.67
CA GLN A 268 2.32 -2.14 14.20
C GLN A 268 0.79 -2.01 14.18
N VAL A 269 0.23 -0.82 14.44
CA VAL A 269 -1.21 -0.57 14.38
C VAL A 269 -1.77 -0.83 12.97
N VAL A 270 -1.03 -0.45 11.94
CA VAL A 270 -1.42 -0.70 10.54
C VAL A 270 -1.38 -2.20 10.24
N ILE A 271 -0.33 -2.88 10.71
CA ILE A 271 -0.18 -4.33 10.55
C ILE A 271 -1.37 -5.05 11.20
N ASP A 272 -1.64 -4.81 12.48
CA ASP A 272 -2.62 -5.55 13.28
C ASP A 272 -4.06 -5.22 12.85
N GLN A 273 -4.37 -3.94 12.67
CA GLN A 273 -5.76 -3.50 12.54
C GLN A 273 -6.24 -3.43 11.09
N PHE A 274 -5.33 -3.49 10.12
CA PHE A 274 -5.65 -3.37 8.69
C PHE A 274 -5.07 -4.51 7.87
N ILE A 275 -3.74 -4.69 7.85
CA ILE A 275 -3.10 -5.64 6.95
C ILE A 275 -3.51 -7.09 7.28
N THR A 276 -3.46 -7.49 8.55
CA THR A 276 -3.75 -8.87 8.93
C THR A 276 -5.23 -9.16 9.21
N SER A 277 -6.07 -8.13 9.34
CA SER A 277 -7.47 -8.29 9.77
C SER A 277 -8.52 -7.61 8.89
N GLY A 278 -8.10 -6.81 7.89
CA GLY A 278 -9.01 -5.98 7.08
C GLY A 278 -9.98 -6.77 6.20
N GLU A 279 -9.53 -7.89 5.63
CA GLU A 279 -10.40 -8.78 4.84
C GLU A 279 -11.54 -9.34 5.72
N HIS A 280 -11.22 -9.81 6.93
CA HIS A 280 -12.21 -10.45 7.80
C HIS A 280 -13.15 -9.46 8.48
N LYS A 281 -12.64 -8.29 8.91
CA LYS A 281 -13.44 -7.27 9.58
C LYS A 281 -14.35 -6.51 8.62
N TRP A 282 -13.89 -6.28 7.39
CA TRP A 282 -14.52 -5.29 6.49
C TRP A 282 -14.69 -5.78 5.04
N GLY A 283 -14.37 -7.04 4.74
CA GLY A 283 -14.41 -7.56 3.37
C GLY A 283 -13.43 -6.85 2.42
N ARG A 284 -12.34 -6.27 2.95
CA ARG A 284 -11.39 -5.49 2.14
C ARG A 284 -10.19 -6.33 1.72
N LEU A 285 -10.12 -6.60 0.42
CA LEU A 285 -8.98 -7.23 -0.23
C LEU A 285 -7.81 -6.24 -0.35
N CYS A 286 -6.59 -6.74 -0.23
CA CYS A 286 -5.38 -5.91 -0.27
C CYS A 286 -4.19 -6.71 -0.84
N GLY A 287 -3.64 -6.26 -1.96
CA GLY A 287 -2.49 -6.90 -2.61
C GLY A 287 -1.11 -6.39 -2.14
N LEU A 288 -1.04 -5.66 -1.02
CA LEU A 288 0.20 -5.01 -0.56
C LEU A 288 1.32 -6.02 -0.29
N THR A 289 2.51 -5.72 -0.80
CA THR A 289 3.75 -6.46 -0.48
C THR A 289 4.57 -5.66 0.52
N MET A 290 5.01 -6.30 1.60
CA MET A 290 5.95 -5.75 2.56
C MET A 290 7.30 -6.44 2.41
N LEU A 291 8.32 -5.70 1.98
CA LEU A 291 9.70 -6.17 1.94
C LEU A 291 10.39 -5.78 3.25
N LEU A 292 10.76 -6.79 4.04
CA LEU A 292 11.32 -6.63 5.38
C LEU A 292 12.74 -7.23 5.44
N PRO A 293 13.81 -6.43 5.27
CA PRO A 293 15.17 -6.96 5.27
C PRO A 293 15.48 -7.71 6.56
N HIS A 294 15.87 -8.97 6.44
CA HIS A 294 16.01 -9.92 7.54
C HIS A 294 17.30 -10.74 7.40
N GLY A 295 17.95 -11.04 8.53
CA GLY A 295 19.11 -11.94 8.58
C GLY A 295 20.04 -11.65 9.76
N TYR A 296 20.48 -12.70 10.45
CA TYR A 296 21.40 -12.60 11.60
C TYR A 296 22.85 -12.50 11.13
N GLU A 297 23.32 -11.28 10.90
CA GLU A 297 24.62 -10.99 10.27
C GLU A 297 25.58 -10.22 11.19
N GLY A 298 25.32 -10.24 12.49
CA GLY A 298 26.17 -9.58 13.50
C GLY A 298 26.03 -8.05 13.57
N GLN A 299 24.97 -7.47 12.98
CA GLN A 299 24.73 -6.02 12.95
C GLN A 299 23.97 -5.49 14.19
N GLY A 300 23.73 -6.32 15.19
CA GLY A 300 23.04 -5.95 16.44
C GLY A 300 21.52 -6.20 16.42
N PRO A 301 20.83 -5.84 17.52
CA PRO A 301 19.44 -6.22 17.75
C PRO A 301 18.42 -5.53 16.84
N GLU A 302 18.71 -4.32 16.34
CA GLU A 302 17.81 -3.53 15.48
C GLU A 302 18.10 -3.66 13.97
N HIS A 303 18.98 -4.58 13.57
CA HIS A 303 19.36 -4.79 12.17
C HIS A 303 19.42 -6.28 11.80
N SER A 304 18.66 -7.12 12.49
CA SER A 304 18.74 -8.58 12.34
C SER A 304 17.40 -9.24 12.08
N SER A 305 16.34 -8.81 12.77
CA SER A 305 15.07 -9.53 12.82
C SER A 305 13.89 -8.66 12.40
N ALA A 306 13.26 -9.05 11.31
CA ALA A 306 11.94 -8.57 10.92
C ALA A 306 10.80 -9.15 11.79
N ARG A 307 11.14 -9.91 12.86
CA ARG A 307 10.19 -10.53 13.79
C ARG A 307 9.21 -11.46 13.10
N LEU A 308 9.75 -12.36 12.27
CA LEU A 308 9.00 -13.39 11.54
C LEU A 308 7.95 -14.07 12.41
N GLU A 309 8.30 -14.42 13.65
CA GLU A 309 7.44 -15.08 14.62
C GLU A 309 6.14 -14.33 14.90
N ARG A 310 6.16 -12.98 14.84
CA ARG A 310 4.98 -12.15 15.04
C ARG A 310 4.03 -12.24 13.86
N PHE A 311 4.56 -12.20 12.63
CA PHE A 311 3.73 -12.41 11.44
C PHE A 311 3.15 -13.81 11.41
N MET A 312 3.93 -14.83 11.80
CA MET A 312 3.42 -16.20 11.93
C MET A 312 2.30 -16.31 12.98
N GLN A 313 2.41 -15.61 14.11
CA GLN A 313 1.36 -15.56 15.14
C GLN A 313 0.09 -14.87 14.63
N LEU A 314 0.21 -13.87 13.76
CA LEU A 314 -0.92 -13.15 13.17
C LEU A 314 -1.58 -13.90 12.00
N CYS A 315 -0.98 -14.98 11.51
CA CYS A 315 -1.55 -15.79 10.44
C CYS A 315 -2.76 -16.60 10.94
N ALA A 316 -3.91 -16.39 10.34
CA ALA A 316 -5.10 -17.20 10.52
C ALA A 316 -5.98 -17.10 9.27
N GLU A 317 -6.75 -18.16 8.96
CA GLU A 317 -7.77 -18.12 7.90
C GLU A 317 -7.26 -17.58 6.54
N HIS A 318 -5.99 -17.87 6.22
CA HIS A 318 -5.29 -17.43 5.01
C HIS A 318 -5.24 -15.90 4.82
N ASN A 319 -5.28 -15.11 5.89
CA ASN A 319 -5.28 -13.65 5.86
C ASN A 319 -4.03 -13.01 5.21
N ILE A 320 -2.84 -13.56 5.45
CA ILE A 320 -1.57 -13.05 4.91
C ILE A 320 -0.66 -14.16 4.41
N GLN A 321 0.20 -13.83 3.44
CA GLN A 321 1.27 -14.71 2.95
C GLN A 321 2.57 -14.33 3.64
N VAL A 322 3.28 -15.30 4.22
CA VAL A 322 4.62 -15.05 4.78
C VAL A 322 5.64 -15.87 3.99
N CYS A 323 6.65 -15.22 3.41
CA CYS A 323 7.63 -15.84 2.51
C CYS A 323 9.06 -15.47 2.90
N ILE A 324 9.97 -16.43 2.75
CA ILE A 324 11.42 -16.28 3.00
C ILE A 324 12.16 -16.78 1.74
N PRO A 325 12.11 -16.03 0.62
CA PRO A 325 12.75 -16.45 -0.61
C PRO A 325 14.28 -16.54 -0.44
N THR A 326 14.89 -17.58 -1.01
CA THR A 326 16.33 -17.86 -0.90
C THR A 326 17.11 -17.71 -2.20
N THR A 327 16.41 -17.63 -3.35
CA THR A 327 17.03 -17.50 -4.68
C THR A 327 16.44 -16.32 -5.47
N PRO A 328 17.20 -15.76 -6.43
CA PRO A 328 16.68 -14.72 -7.33
C PRO A 328 15.46 -15.15 -8.15
N ALA A 329 15.38 -16.39 -8.62
CA ALA A 329 14.19 -16.91 -9.29
C ALA A 329 12.94 -16.88 -8.39
N GLN A 330 13.09 -17.20 -7.11
CA GLN A 330 11.98 -17.17 -6.15
C GLN A 330 11.44 -15.76 -5.95
N VAL A 331 12.30 -14.73 -5.79
CA VAL A 331 11.80 -13.35 -5.67
C VAL A 331 11.13 -12.88 -6.97
N PHE A 332 11.66 -13.25 -8.13
CA PHE A 332 11.04 -12.93 -9.42
C PHE A 332 9.62 -13.48 -9.52
N HIS A 333 9.46 -14.79 -9.29
CA HIS A 333 8.15 -15.43 -9.38
C HIS A 333 7.21 -15.00 -8.26
N MET A 334 7.69 -14.79 -7.04
CA MET A 334 6.88 -14.33 -5.91
C MET A 334 6.24 -12.97 -6.19
N LEU A 335 7.03 -11.98 -6.63
CA LEU A 335 6.55 -10.64 -6.93
C LEU A 335 5.55 -10.65 -8.10
N ARG A 336 5.87 -11.42 -9.16
CA ARG A 336 4.97 -11.58 -10.30
C ARG A 336 3.68 -12.28 -9.92
N ARG A 337 3.73 -13.31 -9.07
CA ARG A 337 2.55 -14.02 -8.56
C ARG A 337 1.62 -13.07 -7.83
N GLN A 338 2.17 -12.13 -7.05
CA GLN A 338 1.37 -11.18 -6.29
C GLN A 338 0.53 -10.25 -7.18
N ALA A 339 1.06 -9.85 -8.34
CA ALA A 339 0.34 -9.02 -9.31
C ALA A 339 -0.57 -9.83 -10.25
N ILE A 340 -0.09 -10.96 -10.76
CA ILE A 340 -0.75 -11.73 -11.83
C ILE A 340 -1.87 -12.62 -11.29
N ARG A 341 -1.67 -13.24 -10.13
CA ARG A 341 -2.69 -14.14 -9.56
C ARG A 341 -3.95 -13.32 -9.29
N PRO A 342 -5.15 -13.82 -9.61
CA PRO A 342 -6.41 -13.11 -9.33
C PRO A 342 -6.80 -13.18 -7.84
N MET A 343 -5.83 -13.02 -6.94
CA MET A 343 -6.00 -13.00 -5.49
C MET A 343 -5.25 -11.79 -4.94
N ARG A 344 -5.87 -11.04 -4.03
CA ARG A 344 -5.30 -9.85 -3.41
C ARG A 344 -5.29 -9.99 -1.89
N ARG A 345 -4.23 -10.63 -1.40
CA ARG A 345 -3.92 -10.75 0.02
C ARG A 345 -2.51 -10.29 0.31
N PRO A 346 -2.23 -9.68 1.48
CA PRO A 346 -0.91 -9.13 1.76
C PRO A 346 0.19 -10.18 1.67
N LEU A 347 1.35 -9.75 1.19
CA LEU A 347 2.56 -10.56 1.06
C LEU A 347 3.66 -10.00 1.94
N ILE A 348 3.96 -10.70 3.02
CA ILE A 348 5.05 -10.39 3.96
C ILE A 348 6.29 -11.15 3.54
N VAL A 349 7.36 -10.43 3.20
CA VAL A 349 8.59 -11.02 2.69
C VAL A 349 9.72 -10.71 3.66
N MET A 350 10.36 -11.76 4.17
CA MET A 350 11.68 -11.65 4.80
C MET A 350 12.71 -11.45 3.67
N SER A 351 12.91 -10.21 3.25
CA SER A 351 13.83 -9.90 2.15
C SER A 351 15.28 -10.02 2.62
N PRO A 352 16.23 -10.37 1.74
CA PRO A 352 17.59 -10.65 2.16
C PRO A 352 18.43 -9.39 2.32
N LYS A 353 19.54 -9.55 3.05
CA LYS A 353 20.64 -8.58 3.12
C LYS A 353 21.91 -9.13 2.49
N SER A 354 22.53 -10.14 3.07
CA SER A 354 23.75 -10.80 2.53
C SER A 354 23.50 -11.54 1.22
N LEU A 355 22.34 -12.19 1.04
CA LEU A 355 22.03 -12.94 -0.19
C LEU A 355 21.96 -12.03 -1.43
N LEU A 356 21.82 -10.71 -1.26
CA LEU A 356 21.86 -9.74 -2.37
C LEU A 356 23.14 -9.85 -3.21
N ARG A 357 24.24 -10.31 -2.61
CA ARG A 357 25.56 -10.43 -3.26
C ARG A 357 26.21 -11.80 -3.05
N HIS A 358 25.50 -12.76 -2.46
CA HIS A 358 26.09 -14.07 -2.15
C HIS A 358 26.27 -14.90 -3.43
N LYS A 359 27.47 -15.46 -3.64
CA LYS A 359 27.83 -16.15 -4.89
C LYS A 359 27.00 -17.40 -5.19
N LEU A 360 26.48 -18.06 -4.15
CA LEU A 360 25.59 -19.21 -4.30
C LEU A 360 24.11 -18.81 -4.43
N ALA A 361 23.75 -17.56 -4.10
CA ALA A 361 22.38 -17.06 -4.21
C ALA A 361 22.17 -16.44 -5.60
N THR A 362 22.29 -17.26 -6.63
CA THR A 362 22.13 -16.86 -8.03
C THR A 362 21.11 -17.73 -8.74
N SER A 363 20.57 -17.26 -9.86
CA SER A 363 19.65 -18.02 -10.71
C SER A 363 19.98 -17.83 -12.20
N THR A 364 19.42 -18.69 -13.03
CA THR A 364 19.53 -18.67 -14.50
C THR A 364 18.31 -17.99 -15.13
N LEU A 365 18.41 -17.60 -16.41
CA LEU A 365 17.25 -17.05 -17.12
C LEU A 365 16.18 -18.13 -17.37
N GLU A 366 16.61 -19.37 -17.53
CA GLU A 366 15.76 -20.54 -17.73
C GLU A 366 14.88 -20.79 -16.51
N GLU A 367 15.43 -20.66 -15.30
CA GLU A 367 14.65 -20.73 -14.06
C GLU A 367 13.57 -19.64 -13.99
N LEU A 368 13.84 -18.42 -14.47
CA LEU A 368 12.83 -17.36 -14.53
C LEU A 368 11.81 -17.57 -15.68
N SER A 369 12.24 -18.15 -16.79
CA SER A 369 11.43 -18.35 -17.99
C SER A 369 10.44 -19.50 -17.81
N GLN A 370 10.92 -20.63 -17.30
CA GLN A 370 10.17 -21.89 -17.21
C GLN A 370 9.74 -22.23 -15.79
N GLY A 371 10.28 -21.55 -14.78
CA GLY A 371 9.97 -21.79 -13.38
C GLY A 371 8.67 -21.14 -12.92
N HIS A 372 8.43 -21.34 -11.63
CA HIS A 372 7.34 -20.75 -10.87
C HIS A 372 7.80 -20.59 -9.42
N PHE A 373 6.99 -19.91 -8.60
CA PHE A 373 7.28 -19.80 -7.18
C PHE A 373 7.08 -21.17 -6.51
N GLN A 374 8.15 -21.71 -5.94
CA GLN A 374 8.13 -22.97 -5.21
C GLN A 374 7.85 -22.69 -3.73
N ASN A 375 6.79 -23.27 -3.17
CA ASN A 375 6.50 -23.13 -1.74
C ASN A 375 7.54 -23.87 -0.87
N VAL A 376 8.13 -24.94 -1.43
CA VAL A 376 9.22 -25.73 -0.86
C VAL A 376 10.18 -26.03 -2.01
N ILE A 377 11.48 -25.90 -1.78
CA ILE A 377 12.53 -26.25 -2.75
C ILE A 377 13.15 -27.57 -2.28
N ASP A 378 13.03 -28.61 -3.09
CA ASP A 378 13.58 -29.93 -2.78
C ASP A 378 15.11 -29.98 -2.91
N ASP A 379 15.72 -30.93 -2.21
CA ASP A 379 17.13 -31.24 -2.35
C ASP A 379 17.36 -32.20 -3.52
N ASN A 380 17.90 -31.68 -4.61
CA ASN A 380 18.22 -32.47 -5.81
C ASN A 380 19.52 -33.29 -5.67
N GLY A 381 20.21 -33.24 -4.51
CA GLY A 381 21.47 -33.92 -4.24
C GLY A 381 21.34 -35.25 -3.50
N VAL A 382 20.13 -35.63 -3.07
CA VAL A 382 19.87 -36.90 -2.36
C VAL A 382 19.08 -37.82 -3.28
N GLU A 383 19.65 -38.98 -3.65
CA GLU A 383 18.87 -40.04 -4.29
C GLU A 383 17.81 -40.52 -3.29
N ALA A 384 16.54 -40.58 -3.72
CA ALA A 384 15.45 -41.06 -2.88
C ALA A 384 15.68 -42.54 -2.54
N ASP A 385 15.63 -42.88 -1.24
CA ASP A 385 15.71 -44.25 -0.72
C ASP A 385 14.58 -45.17 -1.24
#